data_AF-E8NBV9-F1
#
_entry.id   AF-E8NBV9-F1
#
_cell.length_a   1.000
_cell.length_b   1.000
_cell.length_c   1.000
_cell.angle_alpha   90.00
_cell.angle_beta   90.00
_cell.angle_gamma   90.00
#
_symmetry.space_group_name_H-M   'P 1'
#
loop_
_entity.id
_entity.type
_entity.pdbx_description
1 polymer ?
#
loop_
_entity_poly.entity_id
_entity_poly.type
_entity_poly.pdbx_seq_one_letter_code
_entity_poly.pdbx_strand_id
1 'polypeptide(L)'
;MRAGRITTARRPRGVFIATGIGAGLVVLIALGLFLPLVGFLAGTTASTAGLIPFPALSVTLVTLVGAVVVAGLLLLALTRRRTGFAIVWVVLAVVVALAVTVFPLVAVASGSAERASDVVPILGELWSRLTGQA
;
A
#
# COMPACT_ATOMS: atom_id res chain seq x y z
N MET A 1 47.74 -36.89 6.67
CA MET A 1 47.09 -35.55 6.80
C MET A 1 46.13 -35.36 5.63
N ARG A 2 44.81 -35.57 5.84
CA ARG A 2 43.78 -35.31 4.83
C ARG A 2 43.24 -33.90 5.07
N ALA A 3 43.51 -32.98 4.14
CA ALA A 3 42.94 -31.64 4.16
C ALA A 3 41.41 -31.75 4.03
N GLY A 4 40.70 -31.42 5.12
CA GLY A 4 39.26 -31.26 5.11
C GLY A 4 38.90 -30.13 4.15
N ARG A 5 38.34 -30.49 2.99
CA ARG A 5 37.69 -29.52 2.11
C ARG A 5 36.53 -28.94 2.91
N ILE A 6 36.68 -27.72 3.40
CA ILE A 6 35.57 -26.92 3.90
C ILE A 6 34.70 -26.66 2.67
N THR A 7 33.80 -27.58 2.36
CA THR A 7 32.72 -27.33 1.42
C THR A 7 31.82 -26.33 2.11
N THR A 8 32.12 -25.05 1.92
CA THR A 8 31.21 -23.96 2.27
C THR A 8 29.88 -24.35 1.66
N ALA A 9 28.91 -24.75 2.50
CA ALA A 9 27.60 -25.15 2.07
C ALA A 9 27.03 -23.97 1.30
N ARG A 10 27.10 -24.03 -0.03
CA ARG A 10 26.79 -22.93 -0.93
C ARG A 10 25.31 -22.66 -0.70
N ARG A 11 24.98 -21.57 0.01
CA ARG A 11 23.58 -21.16 0.21
C ARG A 11 22.89 -21.22 -1.15
N PRO A 12 21.66 -21.75 -1.24
CA PRO A 12 20.96 -21.85 -2.51
C PRO A 12 20.75 -20.43 -3.03
N ARG A 13 21.49 -20.09 -4.09
CA ARG A 13 21.50 -18.77 -4.74
C ARG A 13 20.10 -18.29 -5.12
N GLY A 14 19.18 -19.24 -5.35
CA GLY A 14 17.79 -18.97 -5.68
C GLY A 14 17.01 -18.18 -4.62
N VAL A 15 17.31 -18.33 -3.32
CA VAL A 15 16.62 -17.55 -2.27
C VAL A 15 16.96 -16.07 -2.40
N PHE A 16 18.23 -15.73 -2.60
CA PHE A 16 18.67 -14.33 -2.76
C PHE A 16 18.09 -13.69 -4.01
N ILE A 17 18.05 -14.42 -5.13
CA ILE A 17 17.46 -13.92 -6.38
C ILE A 17 15.96 -13.69 -6.19
N ALA A 18 15.23 -14.64 -5.60
CA ALA A 18 13.79 -14.50 -5.36
C ALA A 18 13.46 -13.34 -4.43
N THR A 19 14.18 -13.20 -3.30
CA THR A 19 13.98 -12.07 -2.38
C THR A 19 14.38 -10.75 -3.01
N GLY A 20 15.44 -10.71 -3.83
CA GLY A 20 15.86 -9.51 -4.56
C GLY A 20 14.81 -9.04 -5.57
N ILE A 21 14.25 -9.96 -6.36
CA ILE A 21 13.15 -9.67 -7.28
C ILE A 21 11.91 -9.17 -6.51
N GLY A 22 11.56 -9.86 -5.42
CA GLY A 22 10.45 -9.47 -4.55
C GLY A 22 10.61 -8.07 -3.98
N ALA A 23 11.78 -7.75 -3.44
CA ALA A 23 12.09 -6.43 -2.93
C ALA A 23 12.03 -5.37 -4.03
N GLY A 24 12.57 -5.66 -5.21
CA GLY A 24 12.48 -4.78 -6.38
C GLY A 24 11.03 -4.50 -6.80
N LEU A 25 10.17 -5.52 -6.83
CA LEU A 25 8.75 -5.36 -7.13
C LEU A 25 8.04 -4.51 -6.08
N VAL A 26 8.32 -4.72 -4.80
CA VAL A 26 7.75 -3.90 -3.71
C VAL A 26 8.16 -2.43 -3.87
N VAL A 27 9.44 -2.17 -4.15
CA VAL A 27 9.93 -0.80 -4.40
C VAL A 27 9.25 -0.18 -5.63
N LEU A 28 9.09 -0.96 -6.69
CA LEU A 28 8.41 -0.49 -7.91
C LEU A 28 6.93 -0.20 -7.68
N ILE A 29 6.23 -1.01 -6.87
CA ILE A 29 4.85 -0.72 -6.44
C ILE A 29 4.81 0.55 -5.60
N ALA A 30 5.71 0.69 -4.63
CA ALA A 30 5.74 1.85 -3.75
C ALA A 30 6.00 3.15 -4.52
N LEU A 31 7.00 3.17 -5.41
CA LEU A 31 7.40 4.38 -6.14
C LEU A 31 6.57 4.63 -7.40
N GLY A 32 6.13 3.58 -8.09
CA GLY A 32 5.43 3.68 -9.37
C GLY A 32 3.91 3.74 -9.25
N LEU A 33 3.33 3.21 -8.17
CA LEU A 33 1.88 3.20 -7.96
C LEU A 33 1.49 4.01 -6.72
N PHE A 34 2.01 3.64 -5.56
CA PHE A 34 1.54 4.21 -4.30
C PHE A 34 1.89 5.70 -4.15
N LEU A 35 3.16 6.06 -4.39
CA LEU A 35 3.64 7.43 -4.18
C LEU A 35 2.96 8.45 -5.14
N PRO A 36 2.81 8.17 -6.45
CA PRO A 36 2.05 9.05 -7.35
C PRO A 36 0.58 9.16 -6.95
N LEU A 37 -0.04 8.05 -6.54
CA LEU A 37 -1.45 8.00 -6.17
C LEU A 37 -1.72 8.83 -4.91
N VAL A 38 -0.91 8.65 -3.86
CA VAL A 38 -1.02 9.45 -2.64
C VAL A 38 -0.68 10.91 -2.89
N GLY A 39 0.36 11.19 -3.69
CA GLY A 39 0.72 12.56 -4.08
C GLY A 39 -0.40 13.26 -4.83
N PHE A 40 -1.06 12.56 -5.75
CA PHE A 40 -2.23 13.07 -6.47
C PHE A 40 -3.40 13.34 -5.53
N LEU A 41 -3.78 12.37 -4.68
CA LEU A 41 -4.90 12.52 -3.75
C LEU A 41 -4.67 13.62 -2.70
N ALA A 42 -3.44 13.72 -2.19
CA ALA A 42 -3.06 14.78 -1.26
C ALA A 42 -3.06 16.14 -1.96
N GLY A 43 -2.53 16.22 -3.19
CA GLY A 43 -2.53 17.43 -3.99
C GLY A 43 -3.94 17.94 -4.30
N THR A 44 -4.85 17.07 -4.75
CA THR A 44 -6.25 17.45 -5.03
C THR A 44 -6.99 17.90 -3.78
N THR A 45 -6.75 17.27 -2.64
CA THR A 45 -7.31 17.69 -1.35
C THR A 45 -6.84 19.09 -0.96
N ALA A 46 -5.53 19.36 -1.11
CA ALA A 46 -4.96 20.67 -0.84
C ALA A 46 -5.50 21.77 -1.78
N SER A 47 -5.69 21.45 -3.06
CA SER A 47 -6.21 22.40 -4.06
C SER A 47 -7.71 22.67 -3.95
N THR A 48 -8.49 21.77 -3.35
CA THR A 48 -9.94 21.88 -3.23
C THR A 48 -10.41 22.45 -1.88
N ALA A 49 -9.50 23.08 -1.12
CA ALA A 49 -9.78 23.56 0.24
C ALA A 49 -10.38 22.47 1.16
N GLY A 50 -10.04 21.20 0.94
CA GLY A 50 -10.55 20.07 1.73
C GLY A 50 -11.92 19.55 1.32
N LEU A 51 -12.47 19.97 0.17
CA LEU A 51 -13.70 19.39 -0.39
C LEU A 51 -13.56 17.89 -0.68
N ILE A 52 -12.36 17.45 -1.11
CA ILE A 52 -12.03 16.03 -1.24
C ILE A 52 -11.45 15.57 0.10
N PRO A 53 -12.12 14.68 0.85
CA PRO A 53 -11.61 14.22 2.13
C PRO A 53 -10.53 13.16 1.92
N PHE A 54 -9.26 13.55 2.09
CA PHE A 54 -8.14 12.59 2.12
C PHE A 54 -7.77 12.22 3.56
N PRO A 55 -8.00 10.96 3.98
CA PRO A 55 -7.74 10.52 5.36
C PRO A 55 -6.24 10.21 5.56
N ALA A 56 -5.42 11.27 5.56
CA ALA A 56 -3.96 11.18 5.60
C ALA A 56 -3.45 10.36 6.81
N LEU A 57 -4.07 10.51 7.98
CA LEU A 57 -3.67 9.77 9.18
C LEU A 57 -3.86 8.26 9.03
N SER A 58 -5.06 7.83 8.61
CA SER A 58 -5.38 6.41 8.39
C SER A 58 -4.50 5.80 7.31
N VAL A 59 -4.31 6.52 6.20
CA VAL A 59 -3.41 6.11 5.12
C VAL A 59 -1.98 5.94 5.63
N THR A 60 -1.48 6.89 6.42
CA THR A 60 -0.13 6.82 6.98
C THR A 60 0.03 5.63 7.90
N LEU A 61 -0.92 5.40 8.83
CA LEU A 61 -0.87 4.25 9.74
C LEU A 61 -0.91 2.92 9.00
N VAL A 62 -1.82 2.75 8.04
CA VAL A 62 -1.92 1.53 7.22
C VAL A 62 -0.64 1.32 6.41
N THR A 63 -0.04 2.38 5.90
CA THR A 63 1.23 2.32 5.15
C THR A 63 2.37 1.86 6.05
N LEU A 64 2.47 2.40 7.26
CA LEU A 64 3.50 1.99 8.23
C LEU A 64 3.35 0.52 8.63
N VAL A 65 2.14 0.08 8.95
CA VAL A 65 1.85 -1.32 9.28
C VAL A 65 2.16 -2.22 8.09
N GLY A 66 1.71 -1.83 6.90
CA GLY A 66 1.99 -2.54 5.64
C GLY A 66 3.48 -2.68 5.38
N ALA A 67 4.25 -1.61 5.56
CA ALA A 67 5.70 -1.63 5.39
C ALA A 67 6.39 -2.59 6.36
N VAL A 68 5.97 -2.60 7.65
CA VAL A 68 6.49 -3.54 8.65
C VAL A 68 6.16 -4.99 8.28
N VAL A 69 4.93 -5.27 7.83
CA VAL A 69 4.51 -6.61 7.41
C VAL A 69 5.32 -7.07 6.19
N VAL A 70 5.42 -6.24 5.14
CA VAL A 70 6.17 -6.56 3.92
C VAL A 70 7.65 -6.80 4.24
N ALA A 71 8.27 -5.95 5.06
CA ALA A 71 9.64 -6.13 5.51
C ALA A 71 9.80 -7.45 6.28
N GLY A 72 8.88 -7.76 7.19
CA GLY A 72 8.88 -9.03 7.93
C GLY A 72 8.77 -10.25 7.01
N LEU A 73 7.88 -10.21 6.02
CA LEU A 73 7.70 -11.30 5.04
C LEU A 73 8.94 -11.51 4.17
N LEU A 74 9.58 -10.44 3.71
CA LEU A 74 10.82 -10.51 2.93
C LEU A 74 11.99 -11.03 3.79
N LEU A 75 12.06 -10.63 5.07
CA LEU A 75 13.07 -11.11 6.01
C LEU A 75 12.87 -12.59 6.35
N LEU A 76 11.61 -13.02 6.47
CA LEU A 76 11.25 -14.43 6.63
C LEU A 76 11.58 -15.25 5.38
N ALA A 77 11.39 -14.68 4.18
CA ALA A 77 11.82 -15.32 2.93
C ALA A 77 13.34 -15.53 2.92
N LEU A 78 14.11 -14.55 3.39
CA LEU A 78 15.57 -14.57 3.41
C LEU A 78 16.16 -15.57 4.42
N THR A 79 15.44 -15.87 5.50
CA THR A 79 15.87 -16.82 6.53
C THR A 79 15.59 -18.29 6.16
N ARG A 80 14.83 -18.56 5.09
CA ARG A 80 14.49 -19.93 4.68
C ARG A 80 15.59 -20.58 3.83
N ARG A 81 15.88 -21.86 4.14
CA ARG A 81 16.88 -22.69 3.42
C ARG A 81 16.36 -23.33 2.13
N ARG A 82 15.03 -23.37 1.90
CA ARG A 82 14.41 -23.96 0.70
C ARG A 82 13.82 -22.85 -0.18
N THR A 83 14.21 -22.82 -1.45
CA THR A 83 13.76 -21.83 -2.43
C THR A 83 12.24 -21.78 -2.59
N GLY A 84 11.56 -22.93 -2.60
CA GLY A 84 10.09 -22.98 -2.76
C GLY A 84 9.33 -22.21 -1.68
N PHE A 85 9.73 -22.34 -0.41
CA PHE A 85 9.12 -21.58 0.68
C PHE A 85 9.42 -20.07 0.56
N ALA A 86 10.64 -19.70 0.17
CA ALA A 86 11.00 -18.30 -0.02
C ALA A 86 10.13 -17.61 -1.08
N ILE A 87 9.79 -18.30 -2.18
CA ILE A 87 8.90 -17.78 -3.22
C ILE A 87 7.52 -17.46 -2.66
N VAL A 88 6.93 -18.37 -1.85
CA VAL A 88 5.60 -18.15 -1.26
C VAL A 88 5.59 -16.90 -0.36
N TRP A 89 6.62 -16.72 0.46
CA TRP A 89 6.75 -15.54 1.32
C TRP A 89 6.93 -14.24 0.53
N VAL A 90 7.67 -14.29 -0.58
CA VAL A 90 7.83 -13.15 -1.50
C VAL A 90 6.51 -12.81 -2.18
N VAL A 91 5.78 -13.80 -2.71
CA VAL A 91 4.48 -13.59 -3.33
C VAL A 91 3.50 -12.97 -2.34
N LEU A 92 3.47 -13.49 -1.10
CA LEU A 92 2.63 -12.94 -0.04
C LEU A 92 3.00 -11.48 0.27
N ALA A 93 4.30 -11.15 0.31
CA ALA A 93 4.76 -9.77 0.51
C ALA A 93 4.28 -8.83 -0.61
N VAL A 94 4.33 -9.28 -1.88
CA VAL A 94 3.83 -8.51 -3.02
C VAL A 94 2.31 -8.31 -2.93
N VAL A 95 1.54 -9.34 -2.57
CA VAL A 95 0.09 -9.23 -2.40
C VAL A 95 -0.26 -8.23 -1.29
N VAL A 96 0.46 -8.26 -0.16
CA VAL A 96 0.28 -7.28 0.91
C VAL A 96 0.61 -5.87 0.43
N ALA A 97 1.70 -5.67 -0.33
CA ALA A 97 2.04 -4.36 -0.88
C ALA A 97 0.93 -3.82 -1.81
N LEU A 98 0.30 -4.68 -2.62
CA LEU A 98 -0.84 -4.30 -3.45
C LEU A 98 -2.07 -3.94 -2.60
N ALA A 99 -2.39 -4.74 -1.58
CA ALA A 99 -3.52 -4.47 -0.69
C ALA A 99 -3.38 -3.11 0.03
N VAL A 100 -2.18 -2.80 0.52
CA VAL A 100 -1.85 -1.49 1.12
C VAL A 100 -2.03 -0.36 0.10
N THR A 101 -1.70 -0.60 -1.17
CA THR A 101 -1.84 0.39 -2.24
C THR A 101 -3.30 0.67 -2.60
N VAL A 102 -4.20 -0.30 -2.42
CA VAL A 102 -5.64 -0.13 -2.68
C VAL A 102 -6.33 0.69 -1.57
N PHE A 103 -5.83 0.65 -0.33
CA PHE A 103 -6.48 1.29 0.82
C PHE A 103 -6.78 2.79 0.65
N PRO A 104 -5.86 3.66 0.18
CA PRO A 104 -6.14 5.08 -0.02
C PRO A 104 -7.32 5.35 -0.95
N LEU A 105 -7.50 4.52 -1.98
CA LEU A 105 -8.61 4.66 -2.93
C LEU A 105 -9.95 4.39 -2.23
N VAL A 106 -10.02 3.31 -1.45
CA VAL A 106 -11.24 2.97 -0.69
C VAL A 106 -11.56 4.04 0.33
N ALA A 107 -10.55 4.54 1.04
CA ALA A 107 -10.73 5.53 2.09
C ALA A 107 -11.18 6.89 1.54
N VAL A 108 -10.70 7.30 0.36
CA VAL A 108 -11.18 8.51 -0.32
C VAL A 108 -12.59 8.30 -0.88
N ALA A 109 -12.87 7.12 -1.46
CA ALA A 109 -14.20 6.83 -1.99
C ALA A 109 -15.27 6.84 -0.89
N SER A 110 -15.00 6.23 0.26
CA SER A 110 -15.91 6.27 1.41
C SER A 110 -16.08 7.70 1.94
N GLY A 111 -14.96 8.40 2.18
CA GLY A 111 -14.98 9.80 2.63
C GLY A 111 -15.79 10.71 1.71
N SER A 112 -15.64 10.52 0.39
CA SER A 112 -16.36 11.31 -0.61
C SER A 112 -17.85 10.99 -0.60
N ALA A 113 -18.24 9.74 -0.35
CA ALA A 113 -19.64 9.34 -0.23
C ALA A 113 -20.30 9.94 1.03
N GLU A 114 -19.59 9.96 2.15
CA GLU A 114 -20.05 10.61 3.38
C GLU A 114 -20.26 12.12 3.16
N ARG A 115 -19.27 12.82 2.59
CA ARG A 115 -19.40 14.25 2.29
C ARG A 115 -20.49 14.57 1.27
N ALA A 116 -20.64 13.75 0.24
CA ALA A 116 -21.72 13.91 -0.72
C ALA A 116 -23.10 13.79 -0.03
N SER A 117 -23.23 12.83 0.89
CA SER A 117 -24.47 12.62 1.66
C SER A 117 -24.80 13.81 2.58
N ASP A 118 -23.78 14.46 3.17
CA ASP A 118 -23.96 15.64 4.01
C ASP A 118 -24.39 16.91 3.23
N VAL A 119 -23.98 17.04 1.97
CA VAL A 119 -24.19 18.26 1.16
C VAL A 119 -25.53 18.27 0.43
N VAL A 120 -26.08 17.11 0.08
CA VAL A 120 -27.37 16.97 -0.62
C VAL A 120 -28.53 17.70 0.10
N PRO A 121 -28.71 17.58 1.43
CA PRO A 121 -29.77 18.29 2.15
C PRO A 121 -29.62 19.80 2.07
N ILE A 122 -28.38 20.30 2.18
CA ILE A 122 -28.07 21.75 2.13
C ILE A 122 -28.43 22.32 0.76
N LEU A 123 -28.09 21.61 -0.32
CA LEU A 123 -28.48 21.98 -1.67
C LEU A 123 -29.99 21.95 -1.87
N GLY A 124 -30.67 20.95 -1.31
CA GLY A 124 -32.14 20.87 -1.34
C GLY A 124 -32.81 22.04 -0.62
N GLU A 125 -32.25 22.46 0.51
CA GLU A 125 -32.79 23.58 1.28
C GLU A 125 -32.51 24.93 0.60
N LEU A 126 -31.32 25.11 0.02
CA LEU A 126 -31.02 26.29 -0.81
C LEU A 126 -31.92 26.35 -2.04
N TRP A 127 -32.16 25.22 -2.68
CA TRP A 127 -33.06 25.12 -3.83
C TRP A 127 -34.50 25.48 -3.45
N SER A 128 -35.01 24.95 -2.33
CA SER A 128 -36.35 25.28 -1.81
C SER A 128 -36.50 26.77 -1.49
N ARG A 129 -35.47 27.38 -0.89
CA ARG A 129 -35.43 28.83 -0.63
C ARG A 129 -35.39 29.64 -1.93
N LEU A 130 -34.70 29.16 -2.96
CA LEU A 130 -34.63 29.80 -4.27
C LEU A 130 -35.95 29.68 -5.05
N THR A 131 -36.64 28.56 -4.96
CA THR A 131 -37.94 28.32 -5.61
C THR A 131 -39.13 28.87 -4.80
N GLY A 132 -38.88 29.43 -3.61
CA GLY A 132 -39.91 30.03 -2.76
C GLY A 132 -40.84 29.02 -2.09
N GLN A 133 -40.40 27.77 -1.93
CA GLN A 133 -41.18 26.68 -1.32
C GLN A 133 -40.91 26.52 0.19
N ALA A 134 -40.58 27.62 0.87
CA ALA A 134 -40.30 27.64 2.32
C ALA A 134 -41.56 27.53 3.18
#